data_AF-Q0AW33-F1
#
_entry.id   AF-Q0AW33-F1
#
_cell.length_a   1.000
_cell.length_b   1.000
_cell.length_c   1.000
_cell.angle_alpha   90.00
_cell.angle_beta   90.00
_cell.angle_gamma   90.00
#
_symmetry.space_group_name_H-M   'P 1'
#
loop_
_entity.id
_entity.type
_entity.pdbx_description
1 polymer ?
#
loop_
_entity_poly.entity_id
_entity_poly.type
_entity_poly.pdbx_seq_one_letter_code
_entity_poly.pdbx_strand_id
1 'polypeptide(L)'
;MKLIIRVLSRILLIAAVIAMLYFMPTREFLKTTFMLGMPFIVALAIMRKRPRYSFLWIVALLALLGIAGGYVYLLTQLPERIETRRIISEGGSLVAEGKFDKAIDEYKKLEKLGKPDKMKEKIAIVEKEKQAAAMLQEAQDLLAAGEKEKAKKLLESIPDNTRAAVQAKRLQKKL
;
A
#
# COMPACT_ATOMS: atom_id res chain seq x y z
N MET A 1 -19.89 -36.66 -19.01
CA MET A 1 -20.51 -35.82 -17.95
C MET A 1 -19.61 -35.60 -16.72
N LYS A 2 -19.07 -36.65 -16.06
CA LYS A 2 -18.18 -36.50 -14.88
C LYS A 2 -16.89 -35.69 -15.15
N LEU A 3 -16.31 -35.79 -16.35
CA LEU A 3 -15.09 -35.05 -16.72
C LEU A 3 -15.35 -33.54 -16.83
N ILE A 4 -16.45 -33.14 -17.46
CA ILE A 4 -16.85 -31.74 -17.65
C ILE A 4 -17.15 -31.09 -16.29
N ILE A 5 -17.89 -31.76 -15.42
CA ILE A 5 -18.19 -31.27 -14.05
C ILE A 5 -16.90 -31.08 -13.23
N ARG A 6 -15.92 -31.97 -13.37
CA ARG A 6 -14.63 -31.90 -12.68
C ARG A 6 -13.72 -30.78 -13.21
N VAL A 7 -13.81 -30.47 -14.50
CA VAL A 7 -13.08 -29.34 -15.11
C VAL A 7 -13.76 -28.02 -14.73
N LEU A 8 -15.08 -27.95 -14.78
CA LEU A 8 -15.84 -26.76 -14.40
C LEU A 8 -15.63 -26.41 -12.93
N SER A 9 -15.64 -27.41 -12.04
CA SER A 9 -15.39 -27.19 -10.61
C SER A 9 -13.97 -26.67 -10.35
N ARG A 10 -12.96 -27.16 -11.08
CA ARG A 10 -11.58 -26.65 -10.99
C ARG A 10 -11.47 -25.21 -11.49
N ILE A 11 -12.11 -24.87 -12.61
CA ILE A 11 -12.12 -23.50 -13.13
C ILE A 11 -12.79 -22.55 -12.13
N LEU A 12 -13.91 -22.97 -11.54
CA LEU A 12 -14.64 -22.17 -10.56
C LEU A 12 -13.83 -22.01 -9.26
N LEU A 13 -13.09 -23.03 -8.83
CA LEU A 13 -12.16 -22.96 -7.70
C LEU A 13 -10.99 -22.01 -7.99
N ILE A 14 -10.41 -22.08 -9.19
CA ILE A 14 -9.33 -21.18 -9.62
C ILE A 14 -9.87 -19.74 -9.69
N ALA A 15 -11.05 -19.53 -10.26
CA ALA A 15 -11.69 -18.22 -10.31
C ALA A 15 -11.97 -17.67 -8.91
N ALA A 16 -12.44 -18.51 -7.98
CA ALA A 16 -12.65 -18.13 -6.58
C ALA A 16 -11.34 -17.75 -5.88
N VAL A 17 -10.26 -18.51 -6.10
CA VAL A 17 -8.93 -18.18 -5.57
C VAL A 17 -8.42 -16.86 -6.15
N ILE A 18 -8.56 -16.64 -7.46
CA ILE A 18 -8.18 -15.39 -8.12
C ILE A 18 -9.01 -14.23 -7.56
N ALA A 19 -10.33 -14.39 -7.39
CA ALA A 19 -11.19 -13.37 -6.81
C ALA A 19 -10.78 -13.05 -5.36
N MET A 20 -10.43 -14.07 -4.58
CA MET A 20 -9.91 -13.90 -3.22
C MET A 20 -8.61 -13.09 -3.17
N LEU A 21 -7.75 -13.14 -4.21
CA LEU A 21 -6.54 -12.31 -4.28
C LEU A 21 -6.83 -10.81 -4.41
N TYR A 22 -8.00 -10.43 -4.93
CA TYR A 22 -8.42 -9.02 -4.99
C TYR A 22 -8.89 -8.49 -3.62
N PHE A 23 -9.23 -9.37 -2.67
CA PHE A 23 -9.64 -8.96 -1.34
C PHE A 23 -8.43 -8.60 -0.48
N MET A 24 -8.33 -7.34 -0.05
CA MET A 24 -7.16 -6.84 0.69
C MET A 24 -6.81 -7.67 1.94
N PRO A 25 -7.76 -8.06 2.81
CA PRO A 25 -7.48 -8.92 3.96
C PRO A 25 -6.84 -10.25 3.56
N THR A 26 -7.37 -10.91 2.54
CA THR A 26 -6.87 -12.19 2.05
C THR A 26 -5.46 -12.06 1.49
N ARG A 27 -5.16 -10.96 0.78
CA ARG A 27 -3.81 -10.70 0.26
C ARG A 27 -2.78 -10.51 1.38
N GLU A 28 -3.10 -9.76 2.43
CA GLU A 28 -2.19 -9.57 3.58
C GLU A 28 -1.99 -10.87 4.38
N PHE A 29 -3.05 -11.65 4.56
CA PHE A 29 -2.96 -13.00 5.14
C PHE A 29 -2.06 -13.89 4.30
N LEU A 30 -2.33 -14.00 3.00
CA LEU A 30 -1.62 -14.88 2.09
C LEU A 30 -0.13 -14.52 1.98
N LYS A 31 0.19 -13.22 1.93
CA LYS A 31 1.57 -12.73 2.00
C LYS A 31 2.27 -13.20 3.27
N THR A 32 1.62 -13.06 4.42
CA THR A 32 2.16 -13.47 5.73
C THR A 32 2.39 -14.98 5.77
N THR A 33 1.41 -15.76 5.32
CA THR A 33 1.45 -17.22 5.29
C THR A 33 2.53 -17.75 4.35
N PHE A 34 2.70 -17.18 3.16
CA PHE A 34 3.76 -17.62 2.25
C PHE A 34 5.16 -17.22 2.74
N MET A 35 5.30 -16.02 3.31
CA MET A 35 6.58 -15.52 3.80
C MET A 35 7.13 -16.39 4.95
N LEU A 36 6.25 -16.89 5.82
CA LEU A 36 6.64 -17.78 6.93
C LEU A 36 6.53 -19.27 6.59
N GLY A 37 5.63 -19.65 5.68
CA GLY A 37 5.41 -21.03 5.27
C GLY A 37 6.60 -21.65 4.53
N MET A 38 7.30 -20.88 3.67
CA MET A 38 8.49 -21.37 2.98
C MET A 38 9.62 -21.74 3.97
N PRO A 39 10.06 -20.84 4.89
CA PRO A 39 10.99 -21.19 5.95
C PRO A 39 10.52 -22.34 6.83
N PHE A 40 9.22 -22.39 7.15
CA PHE A 40 8.64 -23.45 7.97
C PHE A 40 8.84 -24.83 7.32
N ILE A 41 8.53 -24.96 6.03
CA ILE A 41 8.69 -26.23 5.29
C ILE A 41 10.17 -26.64 5.24
N VAL A 42 11.08 -25.69 5.03
CA VAL A 42 12.53 -25.97 5.01
C VAL A 42 13.01 -26.47 6.38
N ALA A 43 12.65 -25.78 7.46
CA ALA A 43 13.00 -26.20 8.82
C ALA A 43 12.40 -27.57 9.16
N LEU A 44 11.15 -27.82 8.77
CA LEU A 44 10.48 -29.11 8.95
C LEU A 44 11.17 -30.23 8.16
N ALA A 45 11.57 -29.97 6.92
CA ALA A 45 12.28 -30.94 6.08
C ALA A 45 13.65 -31.29 6.67
N ILE A 46 14.39 -30.31 7.21
CA ILE A 46 15.65 -30.54 7.93
C ILE A 46 15.40 -31.39 9.18
N MET A 47 14.39 -31.05 9.99
CA MET A 47 14.05 -31.78 11.21
C MET A 47 13.65 -33.23 10.92
N ARG A 48 12.97 -33.51 9.80
CA ARG A 48 12.57 -34.87 9.40
C ARG A 48 13.74 -35.74 8.93
N LYS A 49 14.75 -35.14 8.29
CA LYS A 49 15.89 -35.88 7.70
C LYS A 49 17.05 -36.11 8.68
N ARG A 50 17.11 -35.36 9.78
CA ARG A 50 18.20 -35.44 10.77
C ARG A 50 17.82 -36.36 11.95
N PRO A 51 18.79 -37.07 12.56
CA PRO A 51 18.51 -37.91 13.71
C PRO A 51 17.96 -37.06 14.87
N ARG A 52 17.02 -37.63 15.63
CA ARG A 52 16.42 -36.96 16.79
C ARG A 52 17.50 -36.51 17.77
N TYR A 53 17.33 -35.32 18.32
CA TYR A 53 18.26 -34.68 19.27
C TYR A 53 19.67 -34.37 18.72
N SER A 54 19.91 -34.51 17.41
CA SER A 54 21.08 -33.92 16.78
C SER A 54 21.08 -32.41 16.97
N PHE A 55 22.26 -31.79 17.02
CA PHE A 55 22.40 -30.33 17.05
C PHE A 55 21.54 -29.64 15.97
N LEU A 56 21.58 -30.13 14.72
CA LEU A 56 20.76 -29.59 13.63
C LEU A 56 19.25 -29.81 13.81
N TRP A 57 18.86 -30.88 14.51
CA TRP A 57 17.46 -31.16 14.85
C TRP A 57 16.94 -30.17 15.89
N ILE A 58 17.74 -29.87 16.91
CA ILE A 58 17.41 -28.88 17.95
C ILE A 58 17.31 -27.47 17.34
N VAL A 59 18.26 -27.09 16.49
CA VAL A 59 18.21 -25.80 15.77
C VAL A 59 16.95 -25.71 14.89
N ALA A 60 16.61 -26.77 14.16
CA ALA A 60 15.40 -26.79 13.34
C ALA A 60 14.12 -26.70 14.19
N LEU A 61 14.08 -27.35 15.36
CA LEU A 61 12.96 -27.25 16.30
C LEU A 61 12.78 -25.82 16.83
N LEU A 62 13.86 -25.17 17.26
CA LEU A 62 13.83 -23.77 17.71
C LEU A 62 13.40 -22.83 16.58
N ALA A 63 13.89 -23.07 15.36
CA ALA A 63 13.45 -22.32 14.19
C ALA A 63 11.94 -22.48 13.93
N LEU A 64 11.40 -23.70 14.00
CA LEU A 64 9.97 -23.95 13.85
C LEU A 64 9.14 -23.24 14.93
N LEU A 65 9.59 -23.28 16.18
CA LEU A 65 8.94 -22.56 17.28
C LEU A 65 8.97 -21.04 17.06
N GLY A 66 10.12 -20.50 16.63
CA GLY A 66 10.26 -19.08 16.31
C GLY A 66 9.35 -18.66 15.15
N ILE A 67 9.28 -19.46 14.08
CA ILE A 67 8.41 -19.20 12.93
C ILE A 67 6.93 -19.28 13.34
N ALA A 68 6.54 -20.27 14.15
CA ALA A 68 5.16 -20.41 14.63
C ALA A 68 4.75 -19.25 15.55
N GLY A 69 5.59 -18.88 16.51
CA GLY A 69 5.36 -17.73 17.39
C GLY A 69 5.30 -16.42 16.61
N GLY A 70 6.24 -16.23 15.67
CA GLY A 70 6.23 -15.09 14.75
C GLY A 70 4.95 -15.05 13.91
N TYR A 71 4.48 -16.19 13.39
CA TYR A 71 3.24 -16.27 12.63
C TYR A 71 2.03 -15.81 13.47
N VAL A 72 1.87 -16.33 14.68
CA VAL A 72 0.80 -15.90 15.60
C VAL A 72 0.88 -14.40 15.87
N TYR A 73 2.07 -13.87 16.14
CA TYR A 73 2.27 -12.43 16.35
C TYR A 73 1.93 -11.58 15.11
N LEU A 74 2.29 -12.03 13.91
CA LEU A 74 1.90 -11.31 12.68
C LEU A 74 0.39 -11.37 12.46
N LEU A 75 -0.28 -12.47 12.83
CA LEU A 75 -1.73 -12.63 12.72
C LEU A 75 -2.49 -11.72 13.69
N THR A 76 -2.02 -11.54 14.92
CA THR A 76 -2.68 -10.63 15.88
C THR A 76 -2.61 -9.17 15.42
N GLN A 77 -1.58 -8.81 14.66
CA GLN A 77 -1.42 -7.46 14.08
C GLN A 77 -2.09 -7.28 12.71
N LEU A 78 -2.66 -8.32 12.11
CA LEU A 78 -3.30 -8.22 10.79
C LEU A 78 -4.40 -7.15 10.74
N PRO A 79 -5.31 -7.03 11.72
CA PRO A 79 -6.39 -6.03 11.68
C PRO A 79 -5.83 -4.61 11.55
N GLU A 80 -4.83 -4.26 12.37
CA GLU A 80 -4.20 -2.95 12.37
C GLU A 80 -3.48 -2.64 11.04
N ARG A 81 -2.83 -3.64 10.42
CA ARG A 81 -2.18 -3.49 9.11
C ARG A 81 -3.18 -3.26 7.99
N ILE A 82 -4.29 -3.99 8.01
CA ILE A 82 -5.37 -3.83 7.04
C ILE A 82 -5.95 -2.42 7.15
N GLU A 83 -6.24 -1.96 8.37
CA GLU A 83 -6.79 -0.63 8.61
C GLU A 83 -5.81 0.48 8.22
N THR A 84 -4.53 0.33 8.58
CA THR A 84 -3.47 1.25 8.15
C THR A 84 -3.43 1.39 6.63
N ARG A 85 -3.46 0.26 5.91
CA ARG A 85 -3.43 0.29 4.44
C ARG A 85 -4.71 0.85 3.85
N ARG A 86 -5.86 0.60 4.46
CA ARG A 86 -7.14 1.19 4.06
C ARG A 86 -7.06 2.70 4.16
N ILE A 87 -6.67 3.24 5.31
CA ILE A 87 -6.51 4.69 5.53
C ILE A 87 -5.56 5.29 4.50
N ILE A 88 -4.41 4.64 4.26
CA ILE A 88 -3.43 5.14 3.28
C ILE A 88 -4.01 5.14 1.85
N SER A 89 -4.73 4.09 1.48
CA SER A 89 -5.35 3.98 0.15
C SER A 89 -6.47 5.00 -0.04
N GLU A 90 -7.34 5.16 0.96
CA GLU A 90 -8.49 6.06 0.94
C GLU A 90 -8.03 7.51 0.94
N GLY A 91 -7.08 7.87 1.83
CA GLY A 91 -6.42 9.17 1.82
C GLY A 91 -5.72 9.46 0.49
N GLY A 92 -5.07 8.46 -0.12
CA GLY A 92 -4.44 8.59 -1.43
C GLY A 92 -5.43 8.86 -2.57
N SER A 93 -6.62 8.26 -2.52
CA SER A 93 -7.71 8.54 -3.47
C SER A 93 -8.26 9.96 -3.27
N LEU A 94 -8.47 10.37 -2.02
CA LEU A 94 -8.96 11.72 -1.71
C LEU A 94 -8.00 12.81 -2.21
N VAL A 95 -6.68 12.61 -2.07
CA VAL A 95 -5.66 13.49 -2.67
C VAL A 95 -5.78 13.49 -4.19
N ALA A 96 -6.00 12.34 -4.81
CA ALA A 96 -6.17 12.23 -6.26
C ALA A 96 -7.38 12.98 -6.79
N GLU A 97 -8.45 13.02 -6.00
CA GLU A 97 -9.70 13.72 -6.28
C GLU A 97 -9.64 15.22 -5.92
N GLY A 98 -8.51 15.73 -5.42
CA GLY A 98 -8.35 17.12 -4.96
C GLY A 98 -9.04 17.43 -3.63
N LYS A 99 -9.56 16.42 -2.93
CA LYS A 99 -10.25 16.54 -1.63
C LYS A 99 -9.23 16.54 -0.49
N PHE A 100 -8.33 17.54 -0.47
CA PHE A 100 -7.19 17.57 0.43
C PHE A 100 -7.57 17.58 1.92
N ASP A 101 -8.58 18.34 2.33
CA ASP A 101 -8.99 18.42 3.73
C ASP A 101 -9.53 17.07 4.24
N LYS A 102 -10.34 16.40 3.42
CA LYS A 102 -10.82 15.04 3.72
C LYS A 102 -9.67 14.03 3.78
N ALA A 103 -8.67 14.18 2.91
CA ALA A 103 -7.50 13.31 2.95
C ALA A 103 -6.70 13.48 4.26
N ILE A 104 -6.54 14.72 4.73
CA ILE A 104 -5.89 15.01 6.01
C ILE A 104 -6.65 14.35 7.17
N ASP A 105 -7.97 14.50 7.20
CA ASP A 105 -8.81 13.88 8.24
C ASP A 105 -8.76 12.35 8.20
N GLU A 106 -8.67 11.76 7.00
CA GLU A 106 -8.46 10.33 6.85
C GLU A 106 -7.10 9.91 7.43
N TYR A 107 -6.02 10.61 7.09
CA TYR A 107 -4.69 10.32 7.60
C TYR A 107 -4.56 10.51 9.11
N LYS A 108 -5.32 11.43 9.73
CA LYS A 108 -5.36 11.58 11.20
C LYS A 108 -5.77 10.29 11.92
N LYS A 109 -6.55 9.42 11.26
CA LYS A 109 -6.91 8.10 11.84
C LYS A 109 -5.69 7.21 12.11
N LEU A 110 -4.56 7.43 11.43
CA LEU A 110 -3.30 6.70 11.69
C LEU A 110 -2.75 6.93 13.10
N GLU A 111 -3.06 8.06 13.73
CA GLU A 111 -2.66 8.34 15.12
C GLU A 111 -3.31 7.35 16.09
N LYS A 112 -4.60 7.02 15.88
CA LYS A 112 -5.33 6.05 16.69
C LYS A 112 -4.76 4.63 16.59
N LEU A 113 -4.03 4.35 15.51
CA LEU A 113 -3.31 3.08 15.29
C LEU A 113 -1.86 3.13 15.81
N GLY A 114 -1.48 4.15 16.58
CA GLY A 114 -0.13 4.30 17.11
C GLY A 114 0.92 4.65 16.04
N LYS A 115 0.53 5.29 14.93
CA LYS A 115 1.45 5.64 13.81
C LYS A 115 1.51 7.16 13.56
N PRO A 116 1.86 7.98 14.56
CA PRO A 116 1.89 9.44 14.42
C PRO A 116 2.92 9.91 13.39
N ASP A 117 4.05 9.21 13.24
CA ASP A 117 5.07 9.59 12.26
C ASP A 117 4.58 9.41 10.82
N LYS A 118 3.89 8.30 10.54
CA LYS A 118 3.26 8.08 9.22
C LYS A 118 2.15 9.07 8.95
N MET A 119 1.36 9.42 9.97
CA MET A 119 0.35 10.47 9.85
C MET A 119 1.01 11.78 9.40
N LYS A 120 2.03 12.25 10.13
CA LYS A 120 2.74 13.51 9.84
C LYS A 120 3.35 13.50 8.44
N GLU A 121 4.01 12.40 8.06
CA GLU A 121 4.58 12.23 6.72
C GLU A 121 3.50 12.37 5.63
N LYS A 122 2.36 11.67 5.80
CA LYS A 122 1.27 11.71 4.82
C LYS A 122 0.60 13.08 4.74
N ILE A 123 0.32 13.71 5.89
CA ILE A 123 -0.25 15.06 5.93
C ILE A 123 0.68 16.07 5.24
N ALA A 124 1.99 15.99 5.49
CA ALA A 124 2.95 16.88 4.83
C ALA A 124 2.96 16.73 3.30
N ILE A 125 2.75 15.50 2.79
CA ILE A 125 2.58 15.27 1.35
C ILE A 125 1.28 15.91 0.85
N VAL A 126 0.17 15.76 1.58
CA VAL A 126 -1.11 16.39 1.21
C VAL A 126 -1.01 17.90 1.16
N GLU A 127 -0.37 18.52 2.15
CA GLU A 127 -0.19 19.98 2.19
C GLU A 127 0.64 20.47 1.00
N LYS A 128 1.71 19.75 0.63
CA LYS A 128 2.48 20.08 -0.57
C LYS A 128 1.64 19.98 -1.85
N GLU A 129 0.84 18.93 -2.00
CA GLU A 129 -0.06 18.77 -3.14
C GLU A 129 -1.15 19.86 -3.16
N LYS A 130 -1.69 20.24 -2.00
CA LYS A 130 -2.69 21.31 -1.86
C LYS A 130 -2.11 22.66 -2.29
N GLN A 131 -0.91 23.00 -1.83
CA GLN A 131 -0.22 24.23 -2.22
C GLN A 131 0.09 24.25 -3.72
N ALA A 132 0.60 23.15 -4.25
CA ALA A 132 0.92 23.03 -5.67
C ALA A 132 -0.34 23.13 -6.56
N ALA A 133 -1.46 22.56 -6.12
CA ALA A 133 -2.75 22.69 -6.80
C ALA A 133 -3.27 24.14 -6.78
N ALA A 134 -3.11 24.86 -5.66
CA ALA A 134 -3.48 26.27 -5.55
C ALA A 134 -2.64 27.15 -6.49
N MET A 135 -1.32 26.95 -6.53
CA MET A 135 -0.42 27.66 -7.46
C MET A 135 -0.78 27.38 -8.92
N LEU A 136 -1.17 26.14 -9.25
CA LEU A 136 -1.60 25.78 -10.58
C LEU A 136 -2.92 26.47 -10.97
N GLN A 137 -3.87 26.55 -10.04
CA GLN A 137 -5.13 27.26 -10.27
C GLN A 137 -4.88 28.76 -10.50
N GLU A 138 -4.09 29.39 -9.63
CA GLU A 138 -3.73 30.81 -9.76
C GLU A 138 -2.99 31.08 -11.08
N ALA A 139 -2.12 30.17 -11.52
CA ALA A 139 -1.46 30.30 -12.82
C ALA A 139 -2.44 30.21 -13.99
N GLN A 140 -3.47 29.35 -13.90
CA GLN A 140 -4.53 29.27 -14.90
C GLN A 140 -5.37 30.55 -14.94
N ASP A 141 -5.68 31.12 -13.79
CA ASP A 141 -6.44 32.37 -13.68
C ASP A 141 -5.65 33.55 -14.28
N LEU A 142 -4.33 33.61 -14.04
CA LEU A 142 -3.44 34.60 -14.67
C LEU A 142 -3.36 34.45 -16.19
N LEU A 143 -3.39 33.21 -16.72
CA LEU A 143 -3.46 32.97 -18.16
C LEU A 143 -4.78 33.44 -18.75
N ALA A 144 -5.90 33.21 -18.06
CA ALA A 144 -7.21 33.69 -18.48
C ALA A 144 -7.28 35.23 -18.46
N ALA A 145 -6.58 35.87 -17.52
CA ALA A 145 -6.43 37.33 -17.44
C ALA A 145 -5.42 37.91 -18.46
N GLY A 146 -4.72 37.06 -19.24
CA GLY A 146 -3.74 37.49 -20.24
C GLY A 146 -2.35 37.81 -19.68
N GLU A 147 -2.11 37.63 -18.37
CA GLU A 147 -0.84 37.88 -17.70
C GLU A 147 0.16 36.72 -17.88
N LYS A 148 0.50 36.40 -19.14
CA LYS A 148 1.32 35.22 -19.51
C LYS A 148 2.66 35.10 -18.78
N GLU A 149 3.39 36.20 -18.62
CA GLU A 149 4.71 36.20 -17.97
C GLU A 149 4.63 35.85 -16.48
N LYS A 150 3.61 36.35 -15.77
CA LYS A 150 3.39 36.03 -14.35
C LYS A 150 2.93 34.58 -14.18
N ALA A 151 2.04 34.12 -15.06
CA ALA A 151 1.62 32.72 -15.07
C ALA A 151 2.79 31.77 -15.30
N LYS A 152 3.70 32.08 -16.23
CA LYS A 152 4.87 31.24 -16.50
C LYS A 152 5.80 31.12 -15.29
N LYS A 153 6.11 32.24 -14.62
CA LYS A 153 6.90 32.24 -13.38
C LYS A 153 6.24 31.41 -12.29
N LEU A 154 4.92 31.52 -12.14
CA LEU A 154 4.19 30.76 -11.13
C LEU A 154 4.22 29.26 -11.43
N LEU A 155 4.04 28.86 -12.71
CA LEU A 155 4.14 27.46 -13.14
C LEU A 155 5.55 26.87 -12.90
N GLU A 156 6.60 27.67 -13.06
CA GLU A 156 8.00 27.25 -12.78
C GLU A 156 8.28 27.07 -11.28
N SER A 157 7.52 27.75 -10.42
CA SER A 157 7.67 27.65 -8.95
C SER A 157 6.98 26.43 -8.33
N ILE A 158 6.15 25.72 -9.10
CA ILE A 158 5.41 24.55 -8.62
C ILE A 158 6.38 23.39 -8.32
N PRO A 159 6.34 22.78 -7.13
CA PRO A 159 7.23 21.68 -6.77
C PRO A 159 7.12 20.49 -7.71
N ASP A 160 8.25 20.06 -8.29
CA ASP A 160 8.35 19.00 -9.31
C ASP A 160 7.78 17.64 -8.92
N ASN A 161 7.72 17.35 -7.62
CA ASN A 161 7.28 16.08 -7.05
C ASN A 161 5.76 16.00 -6.80
N THR A 162 4.98 16.92 -7.37
CA THR A 162 3.52 16.99 -7.19
C THR A 162 2.77 16.63 -8.47
N ARG A 163 1.51 16.26 -8.33
CA ARG A 163 0.62 16.03 -9.50
C ARG A 163 0.39 17.31 -10.27
N ALA A 164 0.31 18.44 -9.58
CA ALA A 164 0.19 19.75 -10.18
C ALA A 164 1.40 20.09 -11.07
N ALA A 165 2.63 19.69 -10.71
CA ALA A 165 3.81 19.90 -11.55
C ALA A 165 3.69 19.22 -12.93
N VAL A 166 3.10 18.03 -13.00
CA VAL A 166 2.87 17.33 -14.28
C VAL A 166 1.93 18.13 -15.17
N GLN A 167 0.89 18.72 -14.59
CA GLN A 167 -0.05 19.58 -15.32
C GLN A 167 0.60 20.92 -15.69
N ALA A 168 1.39 21.51 -14.80
CA ALA A 168 2.12 22.74 -15.02
C ALA A 168 3.07 22.63 -16.22
N LYS A 169 3.85 21.54 -16.28
CA LYS A 169 4.73 21.24 -17.43
C LYS A 169 3.96 21.07 -18.74
N ARG A 170 2.73 20.56 -18.71
CA ARG A 170 1.87 20.46 -19.90
C ARG A 170 1.36 21.85 -20.33
N LEU A 171 0.99 22.71 -19.38
CA LEU A 171 0.56 24.08 -19.63
C LEU A 171 1.71 24.92 -20.20
N GLN A 172 2.90 24.84 -19.62
CA GLN A 172 4.10 25.53 -20.12
C GLN A 172 4.44 25.20 -21.57
N LYS A 173 4.25 23.95 -22.02
CA LYS A 173 4.49 23.55 -23.41
C LYS A 173 3.49 24.13 -24.42
N LYS A 174 2.35 24.64 -23.96
CA LYS A 174 1.29 25.21 -24.80
C LYS A 174 1.33 26.74 -24.86
N LEU A 175 2.14 27.38 -24.02
CA LEU A 175 2.37 28.82 -23.97
C LEU A 175 3.49 29.21 -24.93
#